data_AF-A0A2K1XRT8-F1
#
_entry.id   AF-A0A2K1XRT8-F1
#
_cell.length_a   1.000
_cell.length_b   1.000
_cell.length_c   1.000
_cell.angle_alpha   90.00
_cell.angle_beta   90.00
_cell.angle_gamma   90.00
#
_symmetry.space_group_name_H-M   'P 1'
#
loop_
_entity.id
_entity.type
_entity.pdbx_description
1 polymer ?
#
loop_
_entity_poly.entity_id
_entity_poly.type
_entity_poly.pdbx_seq_one_letter_code
_entity_poly.pdbx_strand_id
1 'polypeptide(L)' 'MQGEIAGDGLDVFENEPDVPSELIALDNVVLSPHRAVHTEETLMSLVELVMGNLEASPPPNKPLLSAVILDG' A
#
# COMPACT_ATOMS: atom_id res chain seq x y z
N MET A 1 24.49 4.74 -12.50
CA MET A 1 23.67 5.96 -12.53
C MET A 1 24.59 7.13 -12.20
N GLN A 2 24.81 8.05 -13.14
CA GLN A 2 25.47 9.32 -12.83
C GLN A 2 24.54 10.11 -11.89
N GLY A 3 25.08 10.73 -10.83
CA GLY A 3 24.35 11.32 -9.70
C GLY A 3 23.42 12.51 -10.02
N GLU A 4 22.46 12.31 -10.92
CA GLU A 4 21.36 13.22 -11.22
C GLU A 4 20.35 13.28 -10.07
N ILE A 5 20.14 12.14 -9.39
CA ILE A 5 19.32 12.03 -8.19
C ILE A 5 20.25 12.02 -6.98
N ALA A 6 20.11 13.02 -6.12
CA ALA A 6 20.92 13.16 -4.91
C ALA A 6 20.64 12.03 -3.89
N GLY A 7 19.41 11.50 -3.87
CA GLY A 7 18.99 10.36 -3.06
C GLY A 7 17.51 10.03 -3.25
N ASP A 8 17.06 8.89 -2.73
CA ASP A 8 15.68 8.42 -2.87
C ASP A 8 15.19 7.65 -1.62
N GLY A 9 13.88 7.64 -1.41
CA GLY A 9 13.21 6.94 -0.30
C GLY A 9 12.05 6.11 -0.83
N LEU A 10 12.21 4.78 -0.83
CA LEU A 10 11.28 3.85 -1.46
C LEU A 10 10.63 2.93 -0.43
N ASP A 11 9.30 2.95 -0.37
CA ASP A 11 8.51 1.96 0.40
C ASP A 11 7.95 0.84 -0.48
N VAL A 12 7.90 1.05 -1.80
CA VAL A 12 7.36 0.08 -2.76
C VAL A 12 8.36 -0.25 -3.86
N PHE A 13 8.25 -1.45 -4.41
CA PHE A 13 9.11 -1.95 -5.48
C PHE A 13 8.28 -2.51 -6.64
N GLU A 14 8.85 -2.54 -7.84
CA GLU A 14 8.14 -3.01 -9.04
C GLU A 14 7.74 -4.49 -8.93
N ASN A 15 8.63 -5.33 -8.40
CA ASN A 15 8.42 -6.78 -8.27
C ASN A 15 8.55 -7.24 -6.81
N GLU A 16 7.69 -6.72 -5.93
CA GLU A 16 7.69 -7.13 -4.53
C GLU A 16 7.45 -8.63 -4.33
N PRO A 17 8.11 -9.26 -3.33
CA PRO A 17 8.98 -8.65 -2.31
C PRO A 17 10.44 -8.48 -2.75
N ASP A 18 10.77 -8.76 -4.02
CA ASP A 18 12.13 -8.71 -4.53
C ASP A 18 12.60 -7.25 -4.68
N VAL A 19 13.69 -6.92 -3.99
CA VAL A 19 14.31 -5.59 -4.03
C VAL A 19 15.50 -5.62 -4.98
N PRO A 20 15.59 -4.70 -5.96
CA PRO A 20 16.74 -4.60 -6.85
C PRO A 20 18.06 -4.45 -6.08
N SER A 21 19.03 -5.33 -6.37
CA SER A 21 20.34 -5.34 -5.71
C SER A 21 21.11 -4.03 -5.89
N GLU A 22 20.88 -3.37 -7.01
CA GLU A 22 21.44 -2.08 -7.37
C GLU A 22 21.00 -0.98 -6.41
N LEU A 23 19.76 -1.02 -5.91
CA LEU A 23 19.24 -0.05 -4.94
C LEU A 23 19.76 -0.32 -3.53
N ILE A 24 19.92 -1.59 -3.15
CA ILE A 24 20.50 -1.98 -1.86
C ILE A 24 21.95 -1.51 -1.72
N ALA A 25 22.68 -1.47 -2.84
CA ALA A 25 24.09 -1.08 -2.86
C ALA A 25 24.33 0.44 -2.79
N LEU A 26 23.28 1.28 -2.82
CA LEU A 26 23.41 2.74 -2.84
C LEU A 26 23.33 3.32 -1.43
N ASP A 27 24.37 4.06 -1.02
CA ASP A 27 24.41 4.75 0.28
C ASP A 27 23.41 5.92 0.39
N ASN A 28 22.91 6.42 -0.74
CA ASN A 28 21.98 7.55 -0.80
C ASN A 28 20.51 7.13 -0.98
N VAL A 29 20.20 5.85 -0.76
CA VAL A 29 18.84 5.31 -0.89
C VAL A 29 18.39 4.69 0.44
N VAL A 30 17.17 5.03 0.87
CA VAL A 30 16.52 4.44 2.04
C VAL A 30 15.36 3.58 1.57
N LEU A 31 15.30 2.34 2.06
CA LEU A 31 14.32 1.34 1.65
C LEU A 31 13.48 0.89 2.84
N SER A 32 12.16 0.86 2.68
CA SER A 32 11.23 0.25 3.65
C SER A 32 10.37 -0.84 2.97
N PRO A 33 9.99 -1.91 3.70
CA PRO A 33 9.35 -3.08 3.08
C PRO A 33 7.82 -2.97 3.06
N HIS A 34 7.28 -2.07 2.22
CA HIS A 34 5.84 -1.81 2.05
C HIS A 34 5.12 -1.62 3.40
N ARG A 35 5.61 -0.65 4.17
CA ARG A 35 5.21 -0.39 5.56
C ARG A 35 4.48 0.94 5.73
N ALA A 36 4.24 1.73 4.69
CA ALA A 36 3.64 3.06 4.80
C ALA A 36 2.33 3.08 5.62
N VAL A 37 1.51 2.04 5.51
CA VAL A 37 0.20 1.94 6.19
C VAL A 37 0.21 1.03 7.43
N HIS A 38 1.37 0.51 7.83
CA HIS A 38 1.48 -0.59 8.80
C HIS A 38 1.51 -0.11 10.27
N THR A 39 0.55 0.74 10.64
CA THR A 39 0.31 1.14 12.05
C THR A 39 -0.88 0.39 12.63
N GLU A 40 -0.94 0.29 13.96
CA GLU A 40 -2.06 -0.35 14.65
C GLU A 40 -3.38 0.36 14.32
N GLU A 41 -3.39 1.69 14.35
CA GLU A 41 -4.56 2.52 14.09
C GLU A 41 -5.08 2.36 12.66
N THR A 42 -4.18 2.34 11.68
CA THR A 42 -4.55 2.18 10.26
C THR A 42 -5.05 0.76 9.99
N LEU A 43 -4.40 -0.27 10.56
CA LEU A 43 -4.86 -1.65 10.42
C LEU A 43 -6.23 -1.87 11.06
N MET A 44 -6.48 -1.32 12.26
CA MET A 44 -7.80 -1.39 12.91
C MET A 44 -8.88 -0.73 12.05
N SER A 45 -8.60 0.47 11.54
CA SER A 45 -9.54 1.19 10.66
C SER A 45 -9.83 0.42 9.36
N LEU A 46 -8.82 -0.23 8.78
CA LEU A 46 -8.96 -1.08 7.60
C LEU A 46 -9.83 -2.30 7.89
N VAL A 47 -9.64 -2.96 9.03
CA VAL A 47 -10.47 -4.10 9.46
C VAL A 47 -11.92 -3.67 9.62
N GLU A 48 -12.18 -2.55 10.29
CA GLU A 48 -13.54 -2.00 10.44
C GLU A 48 -14.19 -1.69 9.08
N LEU A 49 -13.45 -1.08 8.15
CA LEU A 49 -13.94 -0.78 6.81
C LEU A 49 -14.29 -2.04 6.02
N VAL A 50 -13.43 -3.07 6.08
CA VAL A 50 -13.66 -4.36 5.39
C VAL A 50 -14.87 -5.07 5.99
N MET A 51 -14.96 -5.15 7.32
CA MET A 51 -16.09 -5.77 8.01
C MET A 51 -17.40 -5.05 7.70
N GLY A 52 -17.41 -3.72 7.71
CA GLY A 52 -18.60 -2.94 7.36
C GLY A 52 -19.07 -3.16 5.92
N ASN A 53 -18.16 -3.36 4.96
CA ASN A 53 -18.53 -3.73 3.58
C ASN A 53 -19.08 -5.16 3.49
N LEU A 54 -18.53 -6.12 4.25
CA LEU A 54 -19.05 -7.49 4.30
C LEU A 54 -20.46 -7.54 4.89
N GLU A 55 -20.73 -6.78 5.96
CA GLU A 55 -22.07 -6.67 6.57
C GLU A 55 -23.11 -6.03 5.63
N ALA A 56 -22.67 -5.13 4.75
CA ALA A 56 -23.54 -4.49 3.77
C ALA A 56 -23.87 -5.38 2.55
N SER A 57 -23.15 -6.50 2.34
CA SER A 57 -23.26 -7.33 1.13
C SER A 57 -24.04 -8.65 1.35
N PRO A 58 -24.98 -9.05 0.47
CA PRO A 58 -25.44 -8.34 -0.74
C PRO A 58 -26.63 -7.38 -0.46
N PRO A 59 -26.96 -6.46 -1.39
CA PRO A 59 -28.13 -5.58 -1.29
C PRO A 59 -29.42 -6.37 -0.97
N PRO A 60 -30.37 -5.82 -0.17
CA PRO A 60 -30.71 -4.41 -0.07
C PRO A 60 -30.38 -3.75 1.28
N ASN A 61 -29.55 -4.38 2.12
CA ASN A 61 -29.52 -4.05 3.55
C ASN A 61 -28.80 -2.75 3.92
N LYS A 62 -27.84 -2.25 3.13
CA LYS A 62 -27.13 -0.94 3.25
C LYS A 62 -26.19 -0.71 2.05
N PRO A 63 -25.80 0.54 1.73
CA PRO A 63 -24.75 0.80 0.76
C PRO A 63 -23.37 0.34 1.28
N LEU A 64 -22.47 -0.06 0.38
CA LEU A 64 -21.06 -0.33 0.70
C LEU A 64 -20.38 0.95 1.18
N LEU A 65 -19.50 0.84 2.18
CA LEU A 65 -18.75 1.96 2.76
C LEU A 65 -17.69 2.50 1.79
N SER A 66 -17.12 1.63 0.96
CA SER A 66 -16.09 1.98 -0.03
C SER A 66 -16.38 1.28 -1.37
N ALA A 67 -17.51 1.61 -1.97
CA ALA A 67 -17.90 1.05 -3.26
C ALA A 67 -16.89 1.41 -4.35
N VAL A 68 -16.40 0.41 -5.07
CA VAL A 68 -15.67 0.59 -6.33
C VAL A 68 -16.66 0.38 -7.46
N ILE A 69 -16.83 1.39 -8.31
CA ILE A 69 -17.63 1.29 -9.52
C ILE A 69 -16.71 0.75 -10.61
N LEU A 70 -17.01 -0.44 -11.11
CA LEU A 70 -16.32 -0.99 -12.26
C LEU A 70 -17.00 -0.43 -13.51
N ASP A 71 -16.37 0.56 -14.14
CA ASP A 71 -16.72 0.94 -15.50
C ASP A 71 -16.30 -0.22 -16.41
N GLY A 72 -17.31 -0.91 -16.96
CA GLY A 72 -17.13 -2.04 -17.89
C GLY A 72 -16.76 -1.62 -19.30
#